data_AF-A0A258BIT0-F1
#
_entry.id   AF-A0A258BIT0-F1
#
_cell.length_a   1.000
_cell.length_b   1.000
_cell.length_c   1.000
_cell.angle_alpha   90.00
_cell.angle_beta   90.00
_cell.angle_gamma   90.00
#
_symmetry.space_group_name_H-M   'P 1'
#
loop_
_entity.id
_entity.type
_entity.pdbx_description
1 polymer ?
#
loop_
_entity_poly.entity_id
_entity_poly.type
_entity_poly.pdbx_seq_one_letter_code
_entity_poly.pdbx_strand_id
1 'polypeptide(L)'
;GSTGLSDSTDQVKRFKASGWNVARVDGHNMDAVRGALLAAQTADRPSLIACKTIIGFGAPKLAGTGPAHGGPYGAEEIAGIRKSIDWPHAPFVVPDEVLAEWRKIGKQGVRHREAWEKRLAASPKRAELEATLSGKLPEGVGAAINAHKKSVVEGQKSDATRKWSGAALEILTQLVPEMVGGSADLTGSNNTRTASAKAPLTPENYGGRFVHWGIREHAMAAAMNGMALHGGVIPYSGTFLVFSDYSRPAIRLGALMNQRVIHVMTHDSIGVGEDGPTHQPVEHVASLRMIPNLNVFRPADGVEAAEAWEVMLNTTTGPSLIAATRQNVAPARKTHTDENLTAKGGYVLSPATKPEKIVLIATGSEVELALAAQ
;
A
#
# COMPACT_ATOMS: atom_id res chain seq x y z
N GLY A 1 22.20 22.06 -12.65
CA GLY A 1 22.46 23.39 -12.07
C GLY A 1 22.02 23.41 -10.62
N SER A 2 21.97 24.60 -10.00
CA SER A 2 21.41 24.76 -8.65
C SER A 2 19.94 24.31 -8.61
N THR A 3 19.45 23.86 -7.44
CA THR A 3 18.02 23.61 -7.21
C THR A 3 17.17 24.87 -7.40
N GLY A 4 17.76 26.06 -7.24
CA GLY A 4 17.11 27.36 -7.48
C GLY A 4 16.58 27.59 -8.90
N LEU A 5 16.93 26.72 -9.87
CA LEU A 5 16.36 26.76 -11.21
C LEU A 5 14.88 26.34 -11.25
N SER A 6 14.42 25.53 -10.29
CA SER A 6 13.06 24.97 -10.28
C SER A 6 12.44 24.87 -8.88
N ASP A 7 13.16 25.22 -7.81
CA ASP A 7 12.65 25.22 -6.44
C ASP A 7 13.17 26.43 -5.66
N SER A 8 12.24 27.25 -5.15
CA SER A 8 12.47 28.36 -4.23
C SER A 8 11.69 28.19 -2.92
N THR A 9 11.17 26.99 -2.67
CA THR A 9 10.33 26.68 -1.50
C THR A 9 11.16 26.69 -0.21
N ASP A 10 10.71 27.44 0.79
CA ASP A 10 11.22 27.30 2.14
C ASP A 10 10.64 26.02 2.77
N GLN A 11 11.37 24.91 2.62
CA GLN A 11 10.98 23.60 3.13
C GLN A 11 10.79 23.63 4.65
N VAL A 12 11.59 24.41 5.39
CA VAL A 12 11.45 24.54 6.85
C VAL A 12 10.12 25.17 7.20
N LYS A 13 9.73 26.26 6.54
CA LYS A 13 8.42 26.89 6.74
C LYS A 13 7.26 25.99 6.33
N ARG A 14 7.38 25.27 5.20
CA ARG A 14 6.34 24.35 4.71
C ARG A 14 6.02 23.26 5.72
N PHE A 15 7.04 22.62 6.30
CA PHE A 15 6.86 21.58 7.30
C PHE A 15 6.35 22.14 8.65
N LYS A 16 6.83 23.32 9.07
CA LYS A 16 6.28 24.01 10.24
C LYS A 16 4.78 24.30 10.07
N ALA A 17 4.35 24.74 8.88
CA ALA A 17 2.95 24.97 8.59
C ALA A 17 2.11 23.67 8.62
N SER A 18 2.73 22.52 8.38
CA SER A 18 2.12 21.19 8.54
C SER A 18 2.18 20.65 9.97
N GLY A 19 2.63 21.46 10.94
CA GLY A 19 2.67 21.10 12.37
C GLY A 19 3.87 20.26 12.80
N TRP A 20 4.89 20.10 11.97
CA TRP A 20 6.10 19.34 12.31
C TRP A 20 7.04 20.14 13.20
N ASN A 21 7.80 19.42 14.05
CA ASN A 21 8.99 19.98 14.67
C ASN A 21 10.08 20.10 13.60
N VAL A 22 10.77 21.24 13.54
CA VAL A 22 11.78 21.47 12.49
C VAL A 22 13.06 22.05 13.07
N ALA A 23 14.17 21.37 12.80
CA ALA A 23 15.51 21.84 13.10
C ALA A 23 16.29 22.07 11.79
N ARG A 24 17.18 23.06 11.76
CA ARG A 24 18.12 23.27 10.67
C ARG A 24 19.53 23.25 11.25
N VAL A 25 20.39 22.41 10.69
CA VAL A 25 21.76 22.21 11.19
C VAL A 25 22.75 22.20 10.03
N ASP A 26 24.02 22.48 10.32
CA ASP A 26 25.10 22.15 9.41
C ASP A 26 25.28 20.62 9.39
N GLY A 27 25.06 20.01 8.22
CA GLY A 27 25.16 18.56 8.06
C GLY A 27 26.58 18.02 8.15
N HIS A 28 27.60 18.89 8.13
CA HIS A 28 29.01 18.52 8.33
C HIS A 28 29.48 18.70 9.78
N ASN A 29 28.63 19.22 10.67
CA ASN A 29 28.88 19.28 12.10
C ASN A 29 28.16 18.12 12.81
N MET A 30 28.91 17.08 13.17
CA MET A 30 28.35 15.86 13.77
C MET A 30 27.71 16.10 15.15
N ASP A 31 28.21 17.05 15.94
CA ASP A 31 27.59 17.40 17.23
C ASP A 31 26.24 18.10 17.04
N ALA A 32 26.13 18.98 16.04
CA ALA A 32 24.86 19.62 15.70
C ALA A 32 23.82 18.60 15.20
N VAL A 33 24.24 17.66 14.33
CA VAL A 33 23.38 16.57 13.86
C VAL A 33 22.93 15.68 15.02
N ARG A 34 23.86 15.29 15.91
CA ARG A 34 23.56 14.49 17.10
C ARG A 34 22.57 15.19 18.02
N GLY A 35 22.77 16.48 18.31
CA GLY A 35 21.86 17.28 19.13
C GLY A 35 20.45 17.33 18.54
N ALA A 36 20.32 17.54 17.23
CA ALA A 36 19.02 17.54 16.55
C ALA A 36 18.34 16.17 16.57
N LEU A 37 19.09 15.08 16.40
CA LEU A 37 18.55 13.72 16.48
C LEU A 37 18.02 13.39 17.88
N LEU A 38 18.77 13.74 18.94
CA LEU A 38 18.34 13.54 20.32
C LEU A 38 17.05 14.32 20.63
N ALA A 39 16.96 15.58 20.18
CA ALA A 39 15.75 16.37 20.35
C ALA A 39 14.54 15.77 19.59
N ALA A 40 14.76 15.24 18.39
CA ALA A 40 13.71 14.61 17.58
C ALA A 40 13.16 13.31 18.21
N GLN A 41 14.00 12.55 18.93
CA GLN A 41 13.58 11.30 19.58
C GLN A 41 12.60 11.50 20.75
N THR A 42 12.60 12.68 21.38
CA THR A 42 11.71 13.02 22.50
C THR A 42 10.53 13.91 22.07
N ALA A 43 10.37 14.15 20.77
CA ALA A 43 9.31 14.99 20.24
C ALA A 43 7.93 14.32 20.34
N ASP A 44 6.91 15.14 20.61
CA ASP A 44 5.49 14.76 20.60
C ASP A 44 4.85 14.80 19.19
N ARG A 45 5.64 15.19 18.19
CA ARG A 45 5.23 15.42 16.79
C ARG A 45 6.30 14.92 15.83
N PRO A 46 5.94 14.62 14.56
CA PRO A 46 6.94 14.27 13.57
C PRO A 46 7.96 15.39 13.38
N SER A 47 9.22 15.01 13.16
CA SER A 47 10.36 15.92 13.11
C SER A 47 11.05 15.92 11.74
N LEU A 48 11.31 17.11 11.19
CA LEU A 48 12.18 17.32 10.03
C LEU A 48 13.51 17.92 10.50
N ILE A 49 14.63 17.26 10.19
CA ILE A 49 15.97 17.81 10.40
C ILE A 49 16.53 18.22 9.03
N ALA A 50 16.55 19.52 8.76
CA ALA A 50 17.10 20.10 7.53
C ALA A 50 18.63 20.24 7.66
N CYS A 51 19.36 19.18 7.34
CA CYS A 51 20.82 19.17 7.29
C CYS A 51 21.32 19.87 6.02
N LYS A 52 22.05 20.97 6.17
CA LYS A 52 22.74 21.62 5.04
C LYS A 52 24.02 20.84 4.74
N THR A 53 24.08 20.17 3.59
CA THR A 53 25.25 19.41 3.15
C THR A 53 25.83 19.99 1.86
N ILE A 54 26.98 19.44 1.44
CA ILE A 54 27.61 19.70 0.14
C ILE A 54 27.63 18.37 -0.59
N ILE A 55 26.92 18.27 -1.72
CA ILE A 55 26.95 17.06 -2.55
C ILE A 55 28.38 16.80 -3.06
N GLY A 56 28.85 15.55 -2.98
CA GLY A 56 30.22 15.22 -3.36
C GLY A 56 31.29 15.89 -2.48
N PHE A 57 31.00 16.18 -1.21
CA PHE A 57 31.96 16.78 -0.28
C PHE A 57 33.33 16.06 -0.32
N GLY A 58 34.41 16.85 -0.35
CA GLY A 58 35.79 16.36 -0.51
C GLY A 58 36.25 16.29 -1.97
N ALA A 59 35.34 16.27 -2.96
CA ALA A 59 35.68 16.26 -4.38
C ALA A 59 36.22 17.63 -4.84
N PRO A 60 37.51 17.75 -5.20
CA PRO A 60 38.12 19.05 -5.46
C PRO A 60 37.49 19.84 -6.61
N LYS A 61 37.05 19.15 -7.67
CA LYS A 61 36.48 19.77 -8.87
C LYS A 61 34.95 19.66 -8.88
N LEU A 62 34.38 18.62 -8.28
CA LEU A 62 32.95 18.31 -8.41
C LEU A 62 32.08 18.71 -7.20
N ALA A 63 32.66 18.97 -6.02
CA ALA A 63 31.87 19.26 -4.82
C ALA A 63 30.90 20.44 -5.03
N GLY A 64 29.64 20.27 -4.61
CA GLY A 64 28.60 21.30 -4.74
C GLY A 64 28.03 21.46 -6.15
N THR A 65 28.45 20.65 -7.12
CA THR A 65 28.01 20.75 -8.51
C THR A 65 27.04 19.63 -8.90
N GLY A 66 26.24 19.85 -9.95
CA GLY A 66 25.32 18.83 -10.49
C GLY A 66 26.01 17.51 -10.90
N PRO A 67 27.18 17.54 -11.57
CA PRO A 67 27.93 16.34 -11.93
C PRO A 67 28.27 15.39 -10.76
N ALA A 68 28.30 15.88 -9.51
CA ALA A 68 28.53 15.03 -8.34
C ALA A 68 27.42 14.00 -8.07
N HIS A 69 26.25 14.11 -8.71
CA HIS A 69 25.05 13.32 -8.41
C HIS A 69 25.02 11.91 -9.02
N GLY A 70 25.22 11.78 -10.33
CA GLY A 70 24.82 10.58 -11.07
C GLY A 70 25.90 9.90 -11.90
N GLY A 71 27.13 10.44 -11.92
CA GLY A 71 28.24 9.88 -12.69
C GLY A 71 29.29 9.23 -11.79
N PRO A 72 30.00 8.18 -12.27
CA PRO A 72 31.18 7.69 -11.58
C PRO A 72 32.24 8.78 -11.54
N TYR A 73 32.98 8.86 -10.44
CA TYR A 73 34.08 9.82 -10.33
C TYR A 73 35.32 9.25 -11.03
N GLY A 74 35.99 10.07 -11.84
CA GLY A 74 37.21 9.66 -12.53
C GLY A 74 38.39 9.45 -11.58
N ALA A 75 39.44 8.75 -12.05
CA ALA A 75 40.61 8.41 -11.24
C ALA A 75 41.30 9.63 -10.61
N GLU A 76 41.43 10.75 -11.35
CA GLU A 76 41.97 12.00 -10.82
C GLU A 76 41.12 12.57 -9.69
N GLU A 77 39.81 12.57 -9.85
CA GLU A 77 38.88 13.11 -8.85
C GLU A 77 38.89 12.25 -7.58
N ILE A 78 38.93 10.91 -7.74
CA ILE A 78 39.07 9.97 -6.62
C ILE A 78 40.39 10.20 -5.88
N ALA A 79 41.51 10.36 -6.58
CA ALA A 79 42.79 10.66 -5.95
C ALA A 79 42.76 12.02 -5.22
N GLY A 80 42.10 13.01 -5.81
CA GLY A 80 41.83 14.31 -5.20
C GLY A 80 41.01 14.20 -3.91
N ILE A 81 39.91 13.44 -3.92
CA ILE A 81 39.06 13.21 -2.73
C ILE A 81 39.88 12.59 -1.62
N ARG A 82 40.64 11.53 -1.92
CA ARG A 82 41.49 10.86 -0.93
C ARG A 82 42.45 11.83 -0.25
N LYS A 83 43.07 12.72 -1.03
CA LYS A 83 43.94 13.77 -0.47
C LYS A 83 43.14 14.78 0.36
N SER A 84 41.97 15.23 -0.10
CA SER A 84 41.14 16.23 0.58
C SER A 84 40.61 15.78 1.94
N ILE A 85 40.31 14.48 2.09
CA ILE A 85 39.74 13.92 3.34
C ILE A 85 40.79 13.13 4.16
N ASP A 86 42.06 13.23 3.79
CA ASP A 86 43.18 12.52 4.41
C ASP A 86 42.95 11.00 4.50
N TRP A 87 42.60 10.39 3.36
CA TRP A 87 42.36 8.96 3.22
C TRP A 87 43.53 8.26 2.50
N PRO A 88 44.51 7.70 3.24
CA PRO A 88 45.68 7.08 2.63
C PRO A 88 45.43 5.64 2.12
N HIS A 89 44.23 5.09 2.33
CA HIS A 89 43.95 3.69 2.05
C HIS A 89 43.54 3.43 0.59
N ALA A 90 43.88 2.23 0.11
CA ALA A 90 43.54 1.75 -1.22
C ALA A 90 42.02 1.55 -1.42
N PRO A 91 41.51 1.39 -2.67
CA PRO A 91 40.11 1.07 -2.91
C PRO A 91 39.63 -0.14 -2.10
N PHE A 92 38.45 -0.03 -1.50
CA PHE A 92 37.80 -1.09 -0.72
C PHE A 92 38.55 -1.57 0.54
N VAL A 93 39.58 -0.86 0.98
CA VAL A 93 40.21 -1.09 2.28
C VAL A 93 39.46 -0.29 3.34
N VAL A 94 38.89 -0.98 4.33
CA VAL A 94 38.32 -0.37 5.53
C VAL A 94 39.33 -0.54 6.67
N PRO A 95 39.83 0.53 7.29
CA PRO A 95 40.77 0.42 8.40
C PRO A 95 40.19 -0.37 9.58
N ASP A 96 41.04 -1.13 10.26
CA ASP A 96 40.61 -2.06 11.31
C ASP A 96 39.92 -1.34 12.47
N GLU A 97 40.41 -0.15 12.84
CA GLU A 97 39.82 0.68 13.88
C GLU A 97 38.41 1.16 13.53
N VAL A 98 38.19 1.55 12.27
CA VAL A 98 36.86 1.96 11.78
C VAL A 98 35.92 0.76 11.78
N LEU A 99 36.38 -0.38 11.27
CA LEU A 99 35.61 -1.62 11.24
C LEU A 99 35.27 -2.11 12.66
N ALA A 100 36.20 -1.99 13.60
CA ALA A 100 36.01 -2.36 14.99
C ALA A 100 34.93 -1.52 15.68
N GLU A 101 34.95 -0.19 15.50
CA GLU A 101 33.91 0.69 16.07
C GLU A 101 32.52 0.41 15.48
N TRP A 102 32.40 0.19 14.15
CA TRP A 102 31.13 -0.21 13.54
C TRP A 102 30.61 -1.55 14.08
N ARG A 103 31.49 -2.55 14.22
CA ARG A 103 31.13 -3.86 14.79
C ARG A 103 30.71 -3.75 16.26
N LYS A 104 31.37 -2.89 17.04
CA LYS A 104 31.03 -2.60 18.43
C LYS A 104 29.63 -1.99 18.56
N ILE A 105 29.27 -1.04 17.68
CA ILE A 105 27.91 -0.48 17.62
C ILE A 105 26.89 -1.59 17.27
N GLY A 106 27.16 -2.40 16.24
CA GLY A 106 26.28 -3.50 15.84
C GLY A 106 26.02 -4.52 16.96
N LYS A 107 27.04 -4.84 17.76
CA LYS A 107 26.92 -5.75 18.91
C LYS A 107 25.94 -5.25 19.99
N GLN A 108 25.69 -3.94 20.09
CA GLN A 108 24.72 -3.40 21.04
C GLN A 108 23.29 -3.90 20.76
N GLY A 109 22.98 -4.23 19.50
CA GLY A 109 21.68 -4.76 19.09
C GLY A 109 21.30 -6.07 19.78
N VAL A 110 22.28 -6.91 20.14
CA VAL A 110 22.05 -8.20 20.82
C VAL A 110 21.31 -7.98 22.13
N ARG A 111 21.83 -7.11 23.00
CA ARG A 111 21.20 -6.79 24.29
C ARG A 111 19.78 -6.25 24.11
N HIS A 112 19.56 -5.37 23.12
CA HIS A 112 18.23 -4.81 22.87
C HIS A 112 17.23 -5.88 22.40
N ARG A 113 17.68 -6.78 21.53
CA ARG A 113 16.88 -7.90 21.04
C ARG A 113 16.54 -8.88 22.16
N GLU A 114 17.53 -9.35 22.92
CA GLU A 114 17.32 -10.26 24.05
C GLU A 114 16.37 -9.65 25.10
N ALA A 115 16.54 -8.37 25.41
CA ALA A 115 15.64 -7.67 26.32
C ALA A 115 14.21 -7.60 25.77
N TRP A 116 14.03 -7.39 24.45
CA TRP A 116 12.72 -7.42 23.82
C TRP A 116 12.11 -8.81 23.83
N GLU A 117 12.87 -9.86 23.50
CA GLU A 117 12.42 -11.25 23.51
C GLU A 117 12.01 -11.69 24.91
N LYS A 118 12.76 -11.31 25.94
CA LYS A 118 12.39 -11.55 27.35
C LYS A 118 11.08 -10.86 27.72
N ARG A 119 10.86 -9.60 27.28
CA ARG A 119 9.59 -8.89 27.51
C ARG A 119 8.43 -9.55 26.77
N LEU A 120 8.65 -10.01 25.54
CA LEU A 120 7.64 -10.72 24.76
C LEU A 120 7.29 -12.08 25.41
N ALA A 121 8.30 -12.86 25.80
CA ALA A 121 8.12 -14.16 26.44
C ALA A 121 7.27 -14.08 27.74
N ALA A 122 7.39 -12.96 28.47
CA ALA A 122 6.63 -12.70 29.69
C ALA A 122 5.28 -11.99 29.46
N SER A 123 4.96 -11.58 28.22
CA SER A 123 3.74 -10.83 27.92
C SER A 123 2.51 -11.73 27.80
N PRO A 124 1.37 -11.39 28.41
CA PRO A 124 0.12 -12.11 28.19
C PRO A 124 -0.39 -11.97 26.74
N LYS A 125 0.10 -10.98 25.99
CA LYS A 125 -0.25 -10.73 24.58
C LYS A 125 0.69 -11.41 23.58
N ARG A 126 1.57 -12.31 24.05
CA ARG A 126 2.57 -12.95 23.19
C ARG A 126 1.93 -13.66 22.00
N ALA A 127 0.96 -14.53 22.26
CA ALA A 127 0.33 -15.34 21.22
C ALA A 127 -0.40 -14.46 20.19
N GLU A 128 -1.07 -13.39 20.65
CA GLU A 128 -1.71 -12.39 19.79
C GLU A 128 -0.69 -11.71 18.88
N LEU A 129 0.40 -11.17 19.45
CA LEU A 129 1.43 -10.48 18.66
C LEU A 129 2.13 -11.42 17.67
N GLU A 130 2.48 -12.63 18.08
CA GLU A 130 3.12 -13.63 17.20
C GLU A 130 2.18 -14.04 16.05
N ALA A 131 0.88 -14.22 16.32
CA ALA A 131 -0.12 -14.51 15.29
C ALA A 131 -0.25 -13.35 14.30
N THR A 132 -0.42 -12.12 14.79
CA THR A 132 -0.51 -10.90 13.99
C THR A 132 0.74 -10.71 13.10
N LEU A 133 1.94 -10.86 13.67
CA LEU A 133 3.20 -10.73 12.93
C LEU A 133 3.45 -11.88 11.94
N SER A 134 2.81 -13.04 12.12
CA SER A 134 2.92 -14.15 11.17
C SER A 134 2.25 -13.86 9.82
N GLY A 135 1.30 -12.89 9.78
CA GLY A 135 0.51 -12.54 8.60
C GLY A 135 -0.49 -13.62 8.15
N LYS A 136 -0.60 -14.73 8.90
CA LYS A 136 -1.57 -15.81 8.63
C LYS A 136 -2.98 -15.32 8.97
N LEU A 137 -3.93 -15.66 8.12
CA LEU A 137 -5.33 -15.38 8.39
C LEU A 137 -5.86 -16.30 9.51
N PRO A 138 -6.78 -15.80 10.36
CA PRO A 138 -7.51 -16.63 11.30
C PRO A 138 -8.25 -17.78 10.63
N GLU A 139 -8.43 -18.89 11.36
CA GLU A 139 -9.27 -20.00 10.89
C GLU A 139 -10.72 -19.53 10.67
N GLY A 140 -11.44 -20.20 9.76
CA GLY A 140 -12.85 -19.93 9.49
C GLY A 140 -13.14 -18.79 8.52
N VAL A 141 -12.15 -17.99 8.09
CA VAL A 141 -12.34 -16.93 7.08
C VAL A 141 -12.97 -17.48 5.79
N GLY A 142 -12.42 -18.57 5.24
CA GLY A 142 -12.97 -19.19 4.03
C GLY A 142 -14.38 -19.74 4.22
N ALA A 143 -14.66 -20.35 5.37
CA ALA A 143 -16.00 -20.85 5.70
C ALA A 143 -17.03 -19.70 5.80
N ALA A 144 -16.65 -18.57 6.39
CA ALA A 144 -17.50 -17.39 6.50
C ALA A 144 -17.79 -16.75 5.15
N ILE A 145 -16.78 -16.64 4.27
CA ILE A 145 -16.98 -16.21 2.88
C ILE A 145 -17.90 -17.18 2.13
N ASN A 146 -17.70 -18.48 2.29
CA ASN A 146 -18.54 -19.47 1.63
C ASN A 146 -20.00 -19.42 2.09
N ALA A 147 -20.25 -19.22 3.38
CA ALA A 147 -21.58 -18.98 3.92
C ALA A 147 -22.19 -17.68 3.35
N HIS A 148 -21.39 -16.62 3.21
CA HIS A 148 -21.85 -15.38 2.58
C HIS A 148 -22.24 -15.59 1.12
N LYS A 149 -21.39 -16.26 0.32
CA LYS A 149 -21.68 -16.62 -1.08
C LYS A 149 -23.02 -17.33 -1.20
N LYS A 150 -23.26 -18.32 -0.34
CA LYS A 150 -24.53 -19.06 -0.30
C LYS A 150 -25.71 -18.12 -0.07
N SER A 151 -25.62 -17.22 0.93
CA SER A 151 -26.69 -16.25 1.20
C SER A 151 -26.94 -15.27 0.04
N VAL A 152 -25.89 -14.89 -0.70
CA VAL A 152 -26.00 -14.03 -1.89
C VAL A 152 -26.74 -14.77 -3.00
N VAL A 153 -26.40 -16.04 -3.24
CA VAL A 153 -27.08 -16.88 -4.24
C VAL A 153 -28.54 -17.10 -3.86
N GLU A 154 -28.85 -17.39 -2.60
CA GLU A 154 -30.23 -17.63 -2.15
C GLU A 154 -31.08 -16.35 -2.23
N GLY A 155 -30.49 -15.19 -1.97
CA GLY A 155 -31.18 -13.91 -2.02
C GLY A 155 -31.42 -13.38 -3.44
N GLN A 156 -30.57 -13.72 -4.42
CA GLN A 156 -30.63 -13.22 -5.80
C GLN A 156 -30.84 -11.69 -5.91
N LYS A 157 -30.26 -10.92 -4.97
CA LYS A 157 -30.46 -9.48 -4.91
C LYS A 157 -29.65 -8.77 -5.99
N SER A 158 -30.29 -7.89 -6.76
CA SER A 158 -29.57 -6.92 -7.60
C SER A 158 -29.04 -5.78 -6.74
N ASP A 159 -27.73 -5.56 -6.78
CA ASP A 159 -27.07 -4.45 -6.08
C ASP A 159 -25.71 -4.15 -6.72
N ALA A 160 -25.16 -2.98 -6.43
CA ALA A 160 -23.86 -2.57 -6.97
C ALA A 160 -22.71 -3.39 -6.36
N THR A 161 -21.68 -3.73 -7.14
CA THR A 161 -20.57 -4.54 -6.61
C THR A 161 -19.72 -3.77 -5.60
N ARG A 162 -19.78 -2.43 -5.54
CA ARG A 162 -19.20 -1.66 -4.43
C ARG A 162 -19.86 -1.97 -3.08
N LYS A 163 -21.19 -2.19 -3.07
CA LYS A 163 -21.92 -2.55 -1.86
C LYS A 163 -21.70 -4.01 -1.50
N TRP A 164 -21.63 -4.90 -2.49
CA TRP A 164 -21.23 -6.29 -2.25
C TRP A 164 -19.81 -6.43 -1.72
N SER A 165 -18.87 -5.62 -2.22
CA SER A 165 -17.53 -5.49 -1.65
C SER A 165 -17.60 -5.04 -0.18
N GLY A 166 -18.45 -4.05 0.13
CA GLY A 166 -18.72 -3.63 1.52
C GLY A 166 -19.31 -4.75 2.39
N ALA A 167 -20.22 -5.55 1.86
CA ALA A 167 -20.84 -6.68 2.57
C ALA A 167 -19.83 -7.79 2.89
N ALA A 168 -18.94 -8.12 1.94
CA ALA A 168 -17.83 -9.03 2.20
C ALA A 168 -16.87 -8.46 3.26
N LEU A 169 -16.54 -7.17 3.16
CA LEU A 169 -15.71 -6.47 4.14
C LEU A 169 -16.30 -6.53 5.55
N GLU A 170 -17.61 -6.36 5.74
CA GLU A 170 -18.26 -6.43 7.07
C GLU A 170 -17.96 -7.76 7.79
N ILE A 171 -17.94 -8.85 7.05
CA ILE A 171 -17.62 -10.19 7.57
C ILE A 171 -16.13 -10.30 7.87
N LEU A 172 -15.30 -9.83 6.93
CA LEU A 172 -13.85 -10.00 7.02
C LEU A 172 -13.23 -9.16 8.13
N THR A 173 -13.66 -7.91 8.33
CA THR A 173 -13.10 -7.05 9.38
C THR A 173 -13.55 -7.45 10.79
N GLN A 174 -14.62 -8.24 10.91
CA GLN A 174 -15.02 -8.90 12.16
C GLN A 174 -14.07 -10.05 12.52
N LEU A 175 -13.66 -10.84 11.53
CA LEU A 175 -12.84 -12.03 11.72
C LEU A 175 -11.34 -11.73 11.74
N VAL A 176 -10.90 -10.72 10.98
CA VAL A 176 -9.48 -10.39 10.78
C VAL A 176 -9.18 -9.04 11.45
N PRO A 177 -8.71 -9.03 12.71
CA PRO A 177 -8.43 -7.80 13.44
C PRO A 177 -7.33 -6.96 12.78
N GLU A 178 -6.39 -7.59 12.06
CA GLU A 178 -5.28 -6.96 11.34
C GLU A 178 -5.72 -6.10 10.15
N MET A 179 -6.96 -6.22 9.69
CA MET A 179 -7.45 -5.38 8.58
C MET A 179 -7.66 -3.94 9.05
N VAL A 180 -6.89 -3.02 8.45
CA VAL A 180 -6.99 -1.58 8.69
C VAL A 180 -7.48 -0.91 7.41
N GLY A 181 -8.66 -0.32 7.51
CA GLY A 181 -9.40 0.29 6.41
C GLY A 181 -9.13 1.76 6.21
N GLY A 182 -9.59 2.30 5.09
CA GLY A 182 -9.63 3.74 4.87
C GLY A 182 -10.38 4.14 3.60
N SER A 183 -10.37 5.44 3.35
CA SER A 183 -10.81 6.01 2.06
C SER A 183 -10.14 7.36 1.83
N ALA A 184 -9.85 7.68 0.57
CA ALA A 184 -9.44 9.01 0.15
C ALA A 184 -10.66 9.93 0.05
N ASP A 185 -11.23 10.30 1.21
CA ASP A 185 -12.42 11.17 1.39
C ASP A 185 -13.75 10.65 0.79
N LEU A 186 -13.73 9.50 0.13
CA LEU A 186 -14.89 8.92 -0.56
C LEU A 186 -15.55 7.78 0.22
N THR A 187 -15.58 7.86 1.56
CA THR A 187 -15.96 6.73 2.44
C THR A 187 -17.32 6.12 2.12
N GLY A 188 -18.37 6.95 2.01
CA GLY A 188 -19.72 6.49 1.69
C GLY A 188 -19.85 5.98 0.25
N SER A 189 -19.09 6.56 -0.67
CA SER A 189 -19.11 6.17 -2.08
C SER A 189 -18.40 4.83 -2.32
N ASN A 190 -17.33 4.54 -1.57
CA ASN A 190 -16.53 3.33 -1.72
C ASN A 190 -17.03 2.13 -0.90
N ASN A 191 -17.83 2.35 0.15
CA ASN A 191 -18.30 1.32 1.08
C ASN A 191 -17.16 0.55 1.78
N THR A 192 -16.10 1.26 2.21
CA THR A 192 -14.94 0.66 2.88
C THR A 192 -15.01 0.68 4.42
N ARG A 193 -15.97 1.42 5.00
CA ARG A 193 -16.10 1.58 6.46
C ARG A 193 -17.12 0.60 7.04
N THR A 194 -16.63 -0.40 7.75
CA THR A 194 -17.45 -1.49 8.33
C THR A 194 -17.78 -1.24 9.79
N ALA A 195 -18.81 -1.91 10.32
CA ALA A 195 -19.21 -1.76 11.73
C ALA A 195 -18.08 -2.05 12.72
N SER A 196 -17.26 -3.07 12.43
CA SER A 196 -16.16 -3.53 13.30
C SER A 196 -14.87 -2.75 13.14
N ALA A 197 -14.68 -2.05 12.02
CA ALA A 197 -13.49 -1.24 11.75
C ALA A 197 -13.78 0.26 11.60
N LYS A 198 -14.98 0.75 11.98
CA LYS A 198 -15.37 2.17 11.80
C LYS A 198 -14.67 3.17 12.71
N ALA A 199 -14.06 2.72 13.80
CA ALA A 199 -13.40 3.61 14.76
C ALA A 199 -12.19 4.28 14.08
N PRO A 200 -12.11 5.62 14.06
CA PRO A 200 -11.05 6.32 13.36
C PRO A 200 -9.71 6.14 14.08
N LEU A 201 -8.64 5.98 13.30
CA LEU A 201 -7.26 6.09 13.77
C LEU A 201 -6.93 7.58 13.90
N THR A 202 -6.73 8.05 15.12
CA THR A 202 -6.44 9.46 15.43
C THR A 202 -5.29 9.56 16.45
N PRO A 203 -4.71 10.76 16.67
CA PRO A 203 -3.71 10.94 17.72
C PRO A 203 -4.19 10.53 19.12
N GLU A 204 -5.49 10.62 19.38
CA GLU A 204 -6.14 10.22 20.63
C GLU A 204 -6.52 8.73 20.65
N ASN A 205 -6.55 8.06 19.49
CA ASN A 205 -6.96 6.67 19.35
C ASN A 205 -6.16 5.93 18.25
N TYR A 206 -4.96 5.44 18.62
CA TYR A 206 -4.15 4.59 17.74
C TYR A 206 -4.68 3.16 17.58
N GLY A 207 -5.71 2.77 18.35
CA GLY A 207 -6.41 1.49 18.19
C GLY A 207 -7.51 1.51 17.13
N GLY A 208 -7.80 2.68 16.55
CA GLY A 208 -8.76 2.81 15.45
C GLY A 208 -8.29 2.06 14.20
N ARG A 209 -9.24 1.47 13.48
CA ARG A 209 -8.97 0.67 12.26
C ARG A 209 -9.50 1.34 10.98
N PHE A 210 -9.84 2.62 11.04
CA PHE A 210 -10.21 3.42 9.87
C PHE A 210 -9.34 4.67 9.72
N VAL A 211 -8.66 4.79 8.59
CA VAL A 211 -7.83 5.96 8.27
C VAL A 211 -8.58 6.90 7.33
N HIS A 212 -8.74 8.14 7.75
CA HIS A 212 -9.24 9.23 6.92
C HIS A 212 -8.08 9.92 6.18
N TRP A 213 -7.80 9.49 4.96
CA TRP A 213 -6.64 9.97 4.20
C TRP A 213 -6.81 11.41 3.67
N GLY A 214 -8.05 11.87 3.52
CA GLY A 214 -8.39 13.05 2.71
C GLY A 214 -8.19 12.78 1.22
N ILE A 215 -8.25 13.83 0.39
CA ILE A 215 -8.02 13.74 -1.07
C ILE A 215 -6.52 13.56 -1.36
N ARG A 216 -5.99 12.37 -1.09
CA ARG A 216 -4.55 12.06 -1.08
C ARG A 216 -4.26 10.62 -1.51
N GLU A 217 -4.73 10.22 -2.69
CA GLU A 217 -4.65 8.85 -3.23
C GLU A 217 -3.21 8.33 -3.26
N HIS A 218 -2.26 9.15 -3.73
CA HIS A 218 -0.85 8.75 -3.81
C HIS A 218 -0.28 8.48 -2.40
N ALA A 219 -0.48 9.41 -1.47
CA ALA A 219 0.03 9.27 -0.11
C ALA A 219 -0.65 8.10 0.63
N MET A 220 -1.96 7.90 0.40
CA MET A 220 -2.71 6.74 0.89
C MET A 220 -2.06 5.43 0.44
N ALA A 221 -1.86 5.24 -0.87
CA ALA A 221 -1.28 4.02 -1.40
C ALA A 221 0.18 3.82 -0.92
N ALA A 222 0.98 4.88 -0.86
CA ALA A 222 2.36 4.82 -0.36
C ALA A 222 2.42 4.47 1.14
N ALA A 223 1.53 5.06 1.95
CA ALA A 223 1.43 4.76 3.38
C ALA A 223 0.93 3.33 3.62
N MET A 224 -0.02 2.84 2.83
CA MET A 224 -0.47 1.44 2.86
C MET A 224 0.69 0.48 2.56
N ASN A 225 1.57 0.78 1.59
CA ASN A 225 2.78 -0.02 1.38
C ASN A 225 3.70 -0.02 2.62
N GLY A 226 3.88 1.14 3.27
CA GLY A 226 4.65 1.23 4.52
C GLY A 226 4.05 0.43 5.67
N MET A 227 2.72 0.44 5.78
CA MET A 227 1.97 -0.37 6.75
C MET A 227 2.19 -1.87 6.51
N ALA A 228 2.07 -2.33 5.26
CA ALA A 228 2.33 -3.72 4.91
C ALA A 228 3.80 -4.12 5.16
N LEU A 229 4.76 -3.26 4.80
CA LEU A 229 6.20 -3.47 5.04
C LEU A 229 6.56 -3.60 6.51
N HIS A 230 5.87 -2.85 7.38
CA HIS A 230 6.06 -2.96 8.83
C HIS A 230 5.65 -4.34 9.36
N GLY A 231 4.64 -4.96 8.75
CA GLY A 231 4.04 -6.21 9.21
C GLY A 231 3.02 -6.01 10.33
N GLY A 232 2.17 -7.03 10.52
CA GLY A 232 1.10 -7.03 11.53
C GLY A 232 -0.19 -6.31 11.15
N VAL A 233 -0.29 -5.76 9.92
CA VAL A 233 -1.51 -5.13 9.41
C VAL A 233 -1.75 -5.51 7.96
N ILE A 234 -3.01 -5.62 7.56
CA ILE A 234 -3.45 -5.85 6.18
C ILE A 234 -4.21 -4.59 5.73
N PRO A 235 -3.53 -3.64 5.08
CA PRO A 235 -4.15 -2.38 4.71
C PRO A 235 -5.11 -2.56 3.53
N TYR A 236 -6.29 -1.96 3.65
CA TYR A 236 -7.21 -1.77 2.54
C TYR A 236 -7.73 -0.33 2.51
N SER A 237 -7.88 0.25 1.34
CA SER A 237 -8.44 1.60 1.22
C SER A 237 -9.00 1.83 -0.16
N GLY A 238 -9.95 2.77 -0.27
CA GLY A 238 -10.63 3.04 -1.52
C GLY A 238 -10.57 4.48 -2.03
N THR A 239 -10.68 4.60 -3.35
CA THR A 239 -11.01 5.81 -4.11
C THR A 239 -11.81 5.40 -5.36
N PHE A 240 -12.12 6.32 -6.28
CA PHE A 240 -12.68 5.95 -7.58
C PHE A 240 -11.61 5.39 -8.50
N LEU A 241 -11.97 4.43 -9.36
CA LEU A 241 -11.03 3.77 -10.26
C LEU A 241 -10.31 4.76 -11.17
N VAL A 242 -10.99 5.83 -11.60
CA VAL A 242 -10.40 6.90 -12.41
C VAL A 242 -9.23 7.60 -11.70
N PHE A 243 -9.28 7.71 -10.36
CA PHE A 243 -8.20 8.31 -9.57
C PHE A 243 -7.08 7.32 -9.21
N SER A 244 -7.14 6.07 -9.72
CA SER A 244 -5.99 5.17 -9.63
C SER A 244 -4.75 5.76 -10.33
N ASP A 245 -4.92 6.63 -11.33
CA ASP A 245 -3.83 7.34 -11.97
C ASP A 245 -3.03 8.23 -10.99
N TYR A 246 -3.68 8.85 -10.01
CA TYR A 246 -3.00 9.63 -8.97
C TYR A 246 -2.12 8.76 -8.06
N SER A 247 -2.47 7.48 -7.89
CA SER A 247 -1.77 6.53 -7.00
C SER A 247 -0.93 5.48 -7.73
N ARG A 248 -0.92 5.51 -9.06
CA ARG A 248 -0.29 4.48 -9.92
C ARG A 248 1.17 4.18 -9.57
N PRO A 249 2.06 5.16 -9.30
CA PRO A 249 3.44 4.85 -8.92
C PRO A 249 3.54 4.08 -7.60
N ALA A 250 2.70 4.43 -6.61
CA ALA A 250 2.67 3.73 -5.34
C ALA A 250 2.09 2.31 -5.45
N ILE A 251 1.06 2.11 -6.28
CA ILE A 251 0.54 0.76 -6.60
C ILE A 251 1.65 -0.09 -7.23
N ARG A 252 2.37 0.47 -8.21
CA ARG A 252 3.51 -0.21 -8.86
C ARG A 252 4.62 -0.57 -7.86
N LEU A 253 4.95 0.33 -6.93
CA LEU A 253 5.92 0.02 -5.88
C LEU A 253 5.43 -1.10 -4.95
N GLY A 254 4.15 -1.11 -4.58
CA GLY A 254 3.57 -2.21 -3.81
C GLY A 254 3.75 -3.56 -4.50
N ALA A 255 3.51 -3.60 -5.82
CA ALA A 255 3.71 -4.78 -6.65
C ALA A 255 5.17 -5.22 -6.73
N LEU A 256 6.08 -4.27 -6.97
CA LEU A 256 7.53 -4.52 -7.02
C LEU A 256 8.08 -5.03 -5.69
N MET A 257 7.54 -4.53 -4.58
CA MET A 257 7.94 -4.91 -3.23
C MET A 257 7.22 -6.16 -2.72
N ASN A 258 6.29 -6.76 -3.49
CA ASN A 258 5.47 -7.91 -3.09
C ASN A 258 4.59 -7.64 -1.84
N GLN A 259 4.02 -6.44 -1.73
CA GLN A 259 3.28 -6.02 -0.54
C GLN A 259 1.79 -6.36 -0.63
N ARG A 260 1.27 -7.06 0.38
CA ARG A 260 -0.16 -7.39 0.53
C ARG A 260 -0.97 -6.16 0.87
N VAL A 261 -1.36 -5.44 -0.16
CA VAL A 261 -2.14 -4.20 -0.10
C VAL A 261 -3.39 -4.35 -0.95
N ILE A 262 -4.56 -3.98 -0.41
CA ILE A 262 -5.84 -4.13 -1.12
C ILE A 262 -6.41 -2.76 -1.50
N HIS A 263 -6.53 -2.52 -2.81
CA HIS A 263 -7.07 -1.29 -3.38
C HIS A 263 -8.54 -1.47 -3.75
N VAL A 264 -9.43 -0.74 -3.07
CA VAL A 264 -10.89 -0.78 -3.32
C VAL A 264 -11.28 0.36 -4.26
N MET A 265 -11.32 0.09 -5.56
CA MET A 265 -11.53 1.11 -6.59
C MET A 265 -12.95 1.03 -7.13
N THR A 266 -13.80 1.97 -6.77
CA THR A 266 -15.21 1.95 -7.19
C THR A 266 -15.48 2.83 -8.41
N HIS A 267 -16.72 2.87 -8.91
CA HIS A 267 -17.09 3.70 -10.06
C HIS A 267 -16.26 3.32 -11.30
N ASP A 268 -16.33 2.05 -11.67
CA ASP A 268 -15.36 1.39 -12.55
C ASP A 268 -15.53 1.63 -14.06
N SER A 269 -16.57 2.34 -14.50
CA SER A 269 -16.89 2.49 -15.93
C SER A 269 -17.72 3.74 -16.22
N ILE A 270 -18.17 3.90 -17.47
CA ILE A 270 -19.17 4.90 -17.87
C ILE A 270 -20.49 4.83 -17.07
N GLY A 271 -20.73 3.74 -16.33
CA GLY A 271 -21.84 3.61 -15.37
C GLY A 271 -21.80 4.63 -14.22
N VAL A 272 -20.72 5.43 -14.11
CA VAL A 272 -20.71 6.65 -13.29
C VAL A 272 -21.83 7.62 -13.70
N GLY A 273 -22.12 7.78 -14.99
CA GLY A 273 -23.18 8.70 -15.45
C GLY A 273 -22.73 10.18 -15.41
N GLU A 274 -23.44 10.99 -14.62
CA GLU A 274 -23.49 12.45 -14.75
C GLU A 274 -22.20 13.19 -14.40
N ASP A 275 -21.28 12.58 -13.64
CA ASP A 275 -19.97 13.19 -13.35
C ASP A 275 -19.09 13.33 -14.61
N GLY A 276 -19.46 12.64 -15.70
CA GLY A 276 -18.89 12.85 -17.02
C GLY A 276 -17.51 12.22 -17.24
N PRO A 277 -16.86 12.51 -18.38
CA PRO A 277 -15.69 11.76 -18.85
C PRO A 277 -14.46 11.89 -17.93
N THR A 278 -14.39 12.94 -17.11
CA THR A 278 -13.32 13.09 -16.11
C THR A 278 -13.41 12.09 -14.97
N HIS A 279 -14.56 11.45 -14.79
CA HIS A 279 -14.83 10.48 -13.73
C HIS A 279 -15.11 9.06 -14.24
N GLN A 280 -15.10 8.85 -15.55
CA GLN A 280 -15.46 7.59 -16.19
C GLN A 280 -14.19 6.86 -16.63
N PRO A 281 -13.79 5.76 -15.96
CA PRO A 281 -12.65 4.97 -16.38
C PRO A 281 -12.89 4.33 -17.76
N VAL A 282 -11.86 4.36 -18.62
CA VAL A 282 -11.88 3.72 -19.95
C VAL A 282 -10.73 2.72 -20.08
N GLU A 283 -9.50 3.20 -20.02
CA GLU A 283 -8.24 2.47 -20.13
C GLU A 283 -7.77 1.82 -18.83
N HIS A 284 -8.37 2.19 -17.70
CA HIS A 284 -7.78 2.00 -16.38
C HIS A 284 -7.62 0.53 -16.01
N VAL A 285 -8.64 -0.30 -16.25
CA VAL A 285 -8.56 -1.76 -16.00
C VAL A 285 -7.44 -2.41 -16.82
N ALA A 286 -7.31 -2.05 -18.10
CA ALA A 286 -6.22 -2.56 -18.95
C ALA A 286 -4.86 -2.05 -18.46
N SER A 287 -4.77 -0.76 -18.15
CA SER A 287 -3.57 -0.08 -17.64
C SER A 287 -3.05 -0.69 -16.34
N LEU A 288 -3.95 -1.10 -15.43
CA LEU A 288 -3.61 -1.75 -14.17
C LEU A 288 -3.22 -3.21 -14.36
N ARG A 289 -3.90 -3.96 -15.24
CA ARG A 289 -3.53 -5.34 -15.61
C ARG A 289 -2.12 -5.45 -16.21
N MET A 290 -1.60 -4.37 -16.78
CA MET A 290 -0.22 -4.32 -17.30
C MET A 290 0.85 -4.14 -16.22
N ILE A 291 0.50 -3.84 -14.96
CA ILE A 291 1.47 -3.78 -13.86
C ILE A 291 1.81 -5.22 -13.46
N PRO A 292 3.07 -5.67 -13.58
CA PRO A 292 3.47 -7.00 -13.14
C PRO A 292 3.21 -7.18 -11.64
N ASN A 293 2.76 -8.38 -11.25
CA ASN A 293 2.46 -8.73 -9.86
C ASN A 293 1.35 -7.88 -9.19
N LEU A 294 0.39 -7.37 -9.97
CA LEU A 294 -0.84 -6.77 -9.46
C LEU A 294 -2.04 -7.61 -9.89
N ASN A 295 -2.79 -8.13 -8.91
CA ASN A 295 -4.05 -8.82 -9.19
C ASN A 295 -5.17 -7.79 -9.39
N VAL A 296 -5.92 -7.89 -10.49
CA VAL A 296 -7.02 -6.97 -10.83
C VAL A 296 -8.32 -7.74 -11.00
N PHE A 297 -9.22 -7.59 -10.03
CA PHE A 297 -10.55 -8.18 -10.01
C PHE A 297 -11.60 -7.18 -10.48
N ARG A 298 -12.54 -7.62 -11.30
CA ARG A 298 -13.69 -6.82 -11.75
C ARG A 298 -14.95 -7.69 -11.66
N PRO A 299 -15.51 -7.87 -10.45
CA PRO A 299 -16.55 -8.86 -10.20
C PRO A 299 -17.86 -8.51 -10.90
N ALA A 300 -18.52 -9.55 -11.42
CA ALA A 300 -19.80 -9.46 -12.09
C ALA A 300 -21.00 -9.28 -11.15
N ASP A 301 -20.90 -9.82 -9.92
CA ASP A 301 -21.99 -9.79 -8.95
C ASP A 301 -21.47 -9.90 -7.50
N GLY A 302 -22.36 -10.16 -6.55
CA GLY A 302 -22.01 -10.31 -5.15
C GLY A 302 -21.24 -11.58 -4.80
N VAL A 303 -21.42 -12.67 -5.56
CA VAL A 303 -20.67 -13.91 -5.34
C VAL A 303 -19.22 -13.70 -5.74
N GLU A 304 -18.98 -13.14 -6.93
CA GLU A 304 -17.62 -12.83 -7.38
C GLU A 304 -16.95 -11.77 -6.51
N ALA A 305 -17.70 -10.80 -5.98
CA ALA A 305 -17.14 -9.81 -5.05
C ALA A 305 -16.64 -10.47 -3.75
N ALA A 306 -17.39 -11.41 -3.19
CA ALA A 306 -16.99 -12.17 -2.00
C ALA A 306 -15.78 -13.08 -2.28
N GLU A 307 -15.83 -13.81 -3.40
CA GLU A 307 -14.74 -14.67 -3.86
C GLU A 307 -13.45 -13.87 -4.14
N ALA A 308 -13.56 -12.69 -4.76
CA ALA A 308 -12.42 -11.80 -4.99
C ALA A 308 -11.76 -11.38 -3.67
N TRP A 309 -12.54 -10.95 -2.66
CA TRP A 309 -11.99 -10.61 -1.35
C TRP A 309 -11.23 -11.75 -0.69
N GLU A 310 -11.72 -12.98 -0.79
CA GLU A 310 -11.00 -14.15 -0.31
C GLU A 310 -9.66 -14.33 -1.02
N VAL A 311 -9.61 -14.20 -2.35
CA VAL A 311 -8.36 -14.31 -3.11
C VAL A 311 -7.39 -13.18 -2.76
N MET A 312 -7.88 -11.95 -2.70
CA MET A 312 -7.07 -10.76 -2.36
C MET A 312 -6.47 -10.87 -0.97
N LEU A 313 -7.24 -11.38 0.00
CA LEU A 313 -6.72 -11.64 1.33
C LEU A 313 -5.72 -12.79 1.31
N ASN A 314 -5.94 -13.89 0.60
CA ASN A 314 -4.96 -14.98 0.60
C ASN A 314 -3.68 -14.66 -0.22
N THR A 315 -3.69 -13.59 -1.03
CA THR A 315 -2.51 -13.14 -1.78
C THR A 315 -1.51 -12.43 -0.85
N THR A 316 -0.47 -13.13 -0.43
CA THR A 316 0.59 -12.59 0.45
C THR A 316 1.81 -12.04 -0.28
N THR A 317 1.88 -12.24 -1.60
CA THR A 317 3.06 -11.94 -2.42
C THR A 317 2.88 -10.77 -3.37
N GLY A 318 1.82 -9.95 -3.19
CA GLY A 318 1.57 -8.80 -4.05
C GLY A 318 0.27 -8.08 -3.70
N PRO A 319 0.10 -6.85 -4.23
CA PRO A 319 -1.12 -6.09 -4.06
C PRO A 319 -2.23 -6.67 -4.92
N SER A 320 -3.46 -6.37 -4.51
CA SER A 320 -4.65 -6.65 -5.29
C SER A 320 -5.54 -5.43 -5.39
N LEU A 321 -6.37 -5.40 -6.42
CA LEU A 321 -7.33 -4.35 -6.67
C LEU A 321 -8.68 -4.95 -7.05
N ILE A 322 -9.75 -4.36 -6.51
CA ILE A 322 -11.13 -4.64 -6.91
C ILE A 322 -11.71 -3.40 -7.61
N ALA A 323 -12.12 -3.55 -8.86
CA ALA A 323 -12.81 -2.56 -9.67
C ALA A 323 -14.32 -2.79 -9.56
N ALA A 324 -15.04 -1.90 -8.87
CA ALA A 324 -16.42 -2.12 -8.44
C ALA A 324 -17.40 -1.07 -9.01
N THR A 325 -18.61 -1.51 -9.34
CA THR A 325 -19.62 -0.70 -10.02
C THR A 325 -20.24 0.37 -9.11
N ARG A 326 -20.68 1.48 -9.70
CA ARG A 326 -21.57 2.46 -9.03
C ARG A 326 -23.00 1.93 -9.01
N GLN A 327 -23.45 1.51 -10.19
CA GLN A 327 -24.77 1.01 -10.55
C GLN A 327 -24.99 -0.42 -10.09
N ASN A 328 -26.27 -0.79 -9.96
CA ASN A 328 -26.66 -2.17 -9.66
C ASN A 328 -26.33 -3.08 -10.84
N VAL A 329 -26.01 -4.33 -10.53
CA VAL A 329 -25.86 -5.42 -11.50
C VAL A 329 -26.84 -6.53 -11.15
N ALA A 330 -27.32 -7.26 -12.15
CA ALA A 330 -28.09 -8.49 -11.91
C ALA A 330 -27.18 -9.58 -11.34
N PRO A 331 -27.69 -10.49 -10.49
CA PRO A 331 -26.91 -11.65 -10.06
C PRO A 331 -26.54 -12.52 -11.27
N ALA A 332 -25.26 -12.80 -11.46
CA ALA A 332 -24.74 -13.62 -12.54
C ALA A 332 -24.68 -15.10 -12.11
N ARG A 333 -24.25 -15.37 -10.87
CA ARG A 333 -24.21 -16.70 -10.26
C ARG A 333 -25.57 -17.07 -9.67
N LYS A 334 -26.20 -18.08 -10.29
CA LYS A 334 -27.53 -18.59 -9.91
C LYS A 334 -27.50 -19.80 -8.99
N THR A 335 -26.34 -20.47 -8.89
CA THR A 335 -26.18 -21.69 -8.10
C THR A 335 -24.96 -21.57 -7.21
N HIS A 336 -25.12 -22.02 -5.96
CA HIS A 336 -24.04 -22.06 -4.98
C HIS A 336 -23.07 -23.19 -5.28
N THR A 337 -21.79 -22.92 -5.08
CA THR A 337 -20.73 -23.93 -5.04
C THR A 337 -19.69 -23.50 -4.01
N ASP A 338 -19.12 -24.48 -3.32
CA ASP A 338 -18.05 -24.25 -2.36
C ASP A 338 -16.74 -23.84 -3.05
N GLU A 339 -16.59 -24.16 -4.33
CA GLU A 339 -15.43 -23.74 -5.12
C GLU A 339 -15.43 -22.22 -5.33
N ASN A 340 -14.27 -21.58 -5.11
CA ASN A 340 -14.04 -20.19 -5.49
C ASN A 340 -13.67 -20.13 -6.99
N LEU A 341 -14.66 -19.90 -7.85
CA LEU A 341 -14.43 -19.87 -9.31
C LEU A 341 -13.66 -18.62 -9.74
N THR A 342 -13.81 -17.50 -9.03
CA THR A 342 -13.05 -16.27 -9.28
C THR A 342 -11.54 -16.48 -9.15
N ALA A 343 -11.08 -17.40 -8.27
CA ALA A 343 -9.67 -17.74 -8.13
C ALA A 343 -9.03 -18.34 -9.40
N LYS A 344 -9.84 -18.83 -10.35
CA LYS A 344 -9.36 -19.32 -11.66
C LYS A 344 -9.02 -18.20 -12.64
N GLY A 345 -9.34 -16.94 -12.30
CA GLY A 345 -9.15 -15.76 -13.15
C GLY A 345 -10.22 -15.60 -14.24
N GLY A 346 -10.71 -16.70 -14.82
CA GLY A 346 -11.87 -16.75 -15.70
C GLY A 346 -12.47 -18.14 -15.71
N TYR A 347 -13.78 -18.25 -15.90
CA TYR A 347 -14.50 -19.51 -15.88
C TYR A 347 -15.74 -19.46 -16.77
N VAL A 348 -16.23 -20.63 -17.18
CA VAL A 348 -17.49 -20.76 -17.92
C VAL A 348 -18.65 -20.61 -16.94
N LEU A 349 -19.35 -19.48 -17.02
CA LEU A 349 -20.52 -19.20 -16.18
C LEU A 349 -21.78 -19.90 -16.71
N SER A 350 -21.97 -19.91 -18.02
CA SER A 350 -23.16 -20.45 -18.68
C SER A 350 -22.74 -21.33 -19.88
N PRO A 351 -22.62 -22.66 -19.68
CA PRO A 351 -22.14 -23.58 -20.71
C PRO A 351 -23.16 -23.73 -21.86
N ALA A 352 -22.66 -23.99 -23.06
CA ALA A 352 -23.53 -24.32 -24.19
C ALA A 352 -24.17 -25.71 -24.01
N THR A 353 -25.40 -25.87 -24.50
CA THR A 353 -26.09 -27.18 -24.52
C THR A 353 -25.84 -27.98 -25.80
N LYS A 354 -25.10 -27.40 -26.76
CA LYS A 354 -24.69 -27.94 -28.05
C LYS A 354 -23.26 -27.47 -28.35
N PRO A 355 -22.54 -28.05 -29.34
CA PRO A 355 -21.20 -27.59 -29.70
C PRO A 355 -21.14 -26.07 -29.93
N GLU A 356 -20.15 -25.42 -29.31
CA GLU A 356 -20.02 -23.97 -29.30
C GLU A 356 -19.72 -23.43 -30.70
N LYS A 357 -20.46 -22.41 -31.11
CA LYS A 357 -20.15 -21.64 -32.33
C LYS A 357 -19.46 -20.31 -32.03
N ILE A 358 -19.72 -19.75 -30.86
CA ILE A 358 -19.25 -18.45 -30.39
C ILE A 358 -18.98 -18.57 -28.89
N VAL A 359 -17.92 -17.93 -28.41
CA VAL A 359 -17.63 -17.76 -26.98
C VAL A 359 -17.71 -16.28 -26.65
N LEU A 360 -18.60 -15.92 -25.72
CA LEU A 360 -18.71 -14.56 -25.19
C LEU A 360 -17.85 -14.46 -23.93
N ILE A 361 -16.96 -13.46 -23.90
CA ILE A 361 -16.09 -13.17 -22.75
C ILE A 361 -16.43 -11.77 -22.27
N ALA A 362 -16.83 -11.66 -21.01
CA ALA A 362 -17.19 -10.40 -20.38
C ALA A 362 -16.65 -10.34 -18.95
N THR A 363 -16.65 -9.15 -18.36
CA THR A 363 -16.20 -8.90 -16.97
C THR A 363 -17.08 -7.85 -16.34
N GLY A 364 -17.20 -7.84 -15.01
CA GLY A 364 -17.95 -6.81 -14.30
C GLY A 364 -19.42 -6.73 -14.74
N SER A 365 -19.92 -5.50 -14.81
CA SER A 365 -21.29 -5.22 -15.24
C SER A 365 -21.65 -5.78 -16.62
N GLU A 366 -20.68 -6.01 -17.51
CA GLU A 366 -20.99 -6.48 -18.87
C GLU A 366 -21.29 -7.99 -18.93
N VAL A 367 -21.07 -8.74 -17.84
CA VAL A 367 -21.45 -10.16 -17.79
C VAL A 367 -22.96 -10.34 -17.92
N GLU A 368 -23.76 -9.46 -17.35
CA GLU A 368 -25.22 -9.54 -17.50
C GLU A 368 -25.66 -9.35 -18.96
N LEU A 369 -24.94 -8.51 -19.72
CA LEU A 369 -25.18 -8.30 -21.14
C LEU A 369 -24.80 -9.52 -21.97
N ALA A 370 -23.67 -10.16 -21.64
CA ALA A 370 -23.24 -11.39 -22.30
C ALA A 370 -24.22 -12.55 -22.05
N LEU A 371 -24.76 -12.65 -20.83
CA LEU A 371 -25.79 -13.64 -20.49
C LEU A 371 -27.12 -13.36 -21.22
N ALA A 372 -27.50 -12.09 -21.38
CA ALA A 372 -28.72 -11.73 -22.10
C ALA A 372 -28.61 -11.95 -23.62
N ALA A 373 -27.40 -11.95 -24.17
CA ALA A 373 -27.13 -12.17 -25.60
C ALA A 373 -27.02 -13.66 -25.99
N GLN A 374 -26.76 -14.54 -25.02
CA GLN A 374 -26.72 -16.00 -25.19
C GLN A 374 -28.14 -16.58 -25.28
#